data_AF-A0A674IWY6-F1
#
_entry.id   AF-A0A674IWY6-F1
#
_cell.length_a   1.000
_cell.length_b   1.000
_cell.length_c   1.000
_cell.angle_alpha   90.00
_cell.angle_beta   90.00
_cell.angle_gamma   90.00
#
_symmetry.space_group_name_H-M   'P 1'
#
loop_
_entity.id
_entity.type
_entity.pdbx_description
1 polymer ?
#
loop_
_entity_poly.entity_id
_entity_poly.type
_entity_poly.pdbx_seq_one_letter_code
_entity_poly.pdbx_strand_id
1 'polypeptide(L)'
;MFVPCGSSAAPDFEGFTLLLPAVSVGNVGQLAVDLVIFTLGMPKVGYFYTDCLVPMVGNNPYATAEENSTELSINAEVYSLPSKKLVVLQIRSPFVKNKYRSFCQTLLSWVKSSRCAKVILLSSSHAYQRDDQQLHGTPLRYLLSPAIQKTAGDLMQRLNWKEMEKVAAYPGVNDADMVLRIPGGGITTLLFNESCSNGIQMAVLVKFCSEGDNIPDALALVNYLNEWLQLIKSEQNSDVPATPSQWKIPHSWRLLFGSGLPPALY
;
A
#
# COMPACT_ATOMS: atom_id res chain seq x y z
N MET A 1 -12.14 -13.60 -1.22
CA MET A 1 -11.47 -14.75 -0.59
C MET A 1 -10.23 -15.07 -1.42
N PHE A 2 -9.13 -15.43 -0.77
CA PHE A 2 -7.89 -15.81 -1.47
C PHE A 2 -8.06 -17.14 -2.19
N VAL A 3 -7.56 -17.21 -3.43
CA VAL A 3 -7.52 -18.42 -4.25
C VAL A 3 -6.06 -18.63 -4.71
N PRO A 4 -5.42 -19.75 -4.36
CA PRO A 4 -4.04 -20.02 -4.74
C PRO A 4 -3.92 -20.27 -6.25
N CYS A 5 -2.76 -19.91 -6.82
CA CYS A 5 -2.40 -20.29 -8.18
C CYS A 5 -1.91 -21.75 -8.21
N GLY A 6 -2.33 -22.51 -9.23
CA GLY A 6 -1.93 -23.90 -9.43
C GLY A 6 -2.74 -24.92 -8.62
N SER A 7 -2.36 -26.19 -8.73
CA SER A 7 -3.00 -27.34 -8.07
C SER A 7 -2.32 -27.75 -6.75
N SER A 8 -1.33 -26.98 -6.28
CA SER A 8 -0.63 -27.24 -5.02
C SER A 8 -1.42 -26.77 -3.80
N ALA A 9 -1.02 -27.24 -2.62
CA ALA A 9 -1.58 -26.78 -1.35
C ALA A 9 -1.47 -25.25 -1.21
N ALA A 10 -2.47 -24.63 -0.58
CA ALA A 10 -2.49 -23.20 -0.35
C ALA A 10 -1.24 -22.77 0.44
N PRO A 11 -0.56 -21.67 0.06
CA PRO A 11 0.60 -21.17 0.79
C PRO A 11 0.23 -20.81 2.23
N ASP A 12 1.11 -21.15 3.17
CA ASP A 12 1.00 -20.75 4.57
C ASP A 12 1.59 -19.35 4.76
N PHE A 13 0.79 -18.44 5.31
CA PHE A 13 1.18 -17.07 5.60
C PHE A 13 1.34 -16.82 7.12
N GLU A 14 1.39 -17.87 7.93
CA GLU A 14 1.58 -17.75 9.36
C GLU A 14 2.87 -16.97 9.69
N GLY A 15 2.71 -15.90 10.47
CA GLY A 15 3.83 -15.05 10.86
C GLY A 15 4.32 -14.08 9.79
N PHE A 16 3.68 -14.01 8.61
CA PHE A 16 4.04 -13.07 7.55
C PHE A 16 3.55 -11.65 7.86
N THR A 17 4.24 -10.66 7.29
CA THR A 17 3.71 -9.30 7.15
C THR A 17 2.90 -9.23 5.85
N LEU A 18 1.62 -8.85 5.96
CA LEU A 18 0.80 -8.53 4.79
C LEU A 18 0.92 -7.04 4.46
N LEU A 19 1.39 -6.73 3.26
CA LEU A 19 1.38 -5.38 2.71
C LEU A 19 0.15 -5.21 1.81
N LEU A 20 -0.62 -4.14 2.05
CA LEU A 20 -1.84 -3.82 1.31
C LEU A 20 -1.79 -2.37 0.81
N PRO A 21 -2.17 -2.08 -0.44
CA PRO A 21 -2.47 -0.73 -0.89
C PRO A 21 -3.93 -0.36 -0.57
N ALA A 22 -4.15 0.87 -0.13
CA ALA A 22 -5.45 1.49 -0.26
C ALA A 22 -5.62 1.99 -1.70
N VAL A 23 -6.82 1.80 -2.27
CA VAL A 23 -7.24 2.54 -3.46
C VAL A 23 -7.65 3.94 -3.00
N SER A 24 -6.68 4.86 -2.99
CA SER A 24 -6.76 6.23 -2.49
C SER A 24 -6.18 7.23 -3.50
N VAL A 25 -6.34 8.54 -3.26
CA VAL A 25 -5.90 9.64 -4.13
C VAL A 25 -4.50 9.42 -4.73
N GLY A 26 -4.35 9.64 -6.04
CA GLY A 26 -3.06 9.50 -6.74
C GLY A 26 -2.49 8.07 -6.75
N ASN A 27 -3.28 7.07 -6.36
CA ASN A 27 -2.94 5.64 -6.36
C ASN A 27 -1.59 5.31 -5.70
N VAL A 28 -1.13 6.15 -4.78
CA VAL A 28 0.25 6.10 -4.23
C VAL A 28 0.54 4.76 -3.57
N GLY A 29 -0.44 4.21 -2.82
CA GLY A 29 -0.30 2.90 -2.20
C GLY A 29 -0.12 1.77 -3.22
N GLN A 30 -0.90 1.80 -4.31
CA GLN A 30 -0.84 0.81 -5.39
C GLN A 30 0.49 0.90 -6.14
N LEU A 31 0.96 2.12 -6.41
CA LEU A 31 2.27 2.37 -7.02
C LEU A 31 3.42 1.95 -6.09
N ALA A 32 3.30 2.15 -4.78
CA ALA A 32 4.32 1.75 -3.81
C ALA A 32 4.46 0.23 -3.72
N VAL A 33 3.35 -0.52 -3.70
CA VAL A 33 3.44 -2.00 -3.69
C VAL A 33 3.92 -2.56 -5.04
N ASP A 34 3.69 -1.85 -6.15
CA ASP A 34 4.28 -2.15 -7.46
C ASP A 34 5.81 -2.17 -7.41
N LEU A 35 6.40 -1.14 -6.79
CA LEU A 35 7.85 -1.05 -6.58
C LEU A 35 8.36 -2.21 -5.73
N VAL A 36 7.65 -2.57 -4.65
CA VAL A 36 8.02 -3.70 -3.78
C VAL A 36 8.01 -5.03 -4.54
N ILE A 37 6.90 -5.35 -5.22
CA ILE A 37 6.72 -6.60 -5.95
C ILE A 37 7.80 -6.74 -7.03
N PHE A 38 7.98 -5.70 -7.84
CA PHE A 38 8.91 -5.74 -8.97
C PHE A 38 10.37 -5.76 -8.53
N THR A 39 10.74 -4.94 -7.53
CA THR A 39 12.13 -4.87 -7.04
C THR A 39 12.57 -6.18 -6.40
N LEU A 40 11.68 -6.82 -5.62
CA LEU A 40 11.96 -8.07 -4.92
C LEU A 40 11.73 -9.32 -5.79
N GLY A 41 11.23 -9.16 -7.02
CA GLY A 41 10.92 -10.28 -7.91
C GLY A 41 9.91 -11.25 -7.32
N MET A 42 8.87 -10.73 -6.65
CA MET A 42 7.93 -11.58 -5.91
C MET A 42 7.06 -12.40 -6.87
N PRO A 43 7.00 -13.74 -6.75
CA PRO A 43 6.12 -14.56 -7.58
C PRO A 43 4.65 -14.37 -7.18
N LYS A 44 3.76 -14.43 -8.18
CA LYS A 44 2.31 -14.51 -7.94
C LYS A 44 1.96 -15.87 -7.36
N VAL A 45 1.29 -15.89 -6.21
CA VAL A 45 0.89 -17.12 -5.50
C VAL A 45 -0.62 -17.33 -5.49
N GLY A 46 -1.38 -16.35 -5.97
CA GLY A 46 -2.83 -16.44 -6.05
C GLY A 46 -3.48 -15.11 -6.37
N TYR A 47 -4.79 -15.05 -6.19
CA TYR A 47 -5.59 -13.86 -6.39
C TYR A 47 -6.66 -13.73 -5.31
N PHE A 48 -7.18 -12.52 -5.13
CA PHE A 48 -8.23 -12.25 -4.16
C PHE A 48 -9.57 -12.16 -4.87
N TYR A 49 -10.29 -13.28 -4.93
CA TYR A 49 -11.59 -13.38 -5.58
C TYR A 49 -12.65 -12.56 -4.83
N THR A 50 -13.24 -11.57 -5.50
CA THR A 50 -14.25 -10.68 -4.93
C THR A 50 -15.10 -10.04 -6.03
N ASP A 51 -16.38 -9.80 -5.71
CA ASP A 51 -17.31 -9.00 -6.53
C ASP A 51 -17.27 -7.50 -6.18
N CYS A 52 -16.41 -7.11 -5.24
CA CYS A 52 -16.35 -5.74 -4.72
C CYS A 52 -15.46 -4.81 -5.54
N LEU A 53 -14.76 -5.34 -6.53
CA LEU A 53 -13.81 -4.64 -7.39
C LEU A 53 -14.27 -4.73 -8.85
N VAL A 54 -14.05 -3.66 -9.62
CA VAL A 54 -14.40 -3.66 -11.05
C VAL A 54 -13.59 -4.75 -11.78
N PRO A 55 -14.23 -5.65 -12.55
CA PRO A 55 -13.50 -6.68 -13.30
C PRO A 55 -12.52 -6.05 -14.28
N MET A 56 -11.30 -6.58 -14.33
CA MET A 56 -10.29 -6.19 -15.31
C MET A 56 -9.38 -7.36 -15.63
N VAL A 57 -8.86 -7.34 -16.86
CA VAL A 57 -7.81 -8.23 -17.33
C VAL A 57 -6.84 -7.40 -18.17
N GLY A 58 -5.54 -7.65 -18.02
CA GLY A 58 -4.51 -6.99 -18.80
C GLY A 58 -3.24 -7.83 -18.86
N ASN A 59 -2.24 -7.31 -19.57
CA ASN A 59 -0.92 -7.93 -19.66
C ASN A 59 -0.22 -7.88 -18.29
N ASN A 60 0.74 -8.79 -18.07
CA ASN A 60 1.57 -8.79 -16.86
C ASN A 60 2.34 -7.45 -16.71
N PRO A 61 2.04 -6.63 -15.68
CA PRO A 61 2.65 -5.32 -15.49
C PRO A 61 4.14 -5.39 -15.10
N TYR A 62 4.62 -6.58 -14.73
CA TYR A 62 5.97 -6.88 -14.29
C TYR A 62 6.74 -7.74 -15.30
N ALA A 63 6.22 -7.96 -16.51
CA ALA A 63 6.90 -8.76 -17.52
C ALA A 63 8.28 -8.19 -17.85
N THR A 64 9.28 -9.07 -17.89
CA THR A 64 10.68 -8.74 -18.23
C THR A 64 11.24 -9.66 -19.30
N ALA A 65 10.51 -10.74 -19.63
CA ALA A 65 10.89 -11.75 -20.61
C ALA A 65 9.65 -12.23 -21.37
N GLU A 66 9.83 -12.92 -22.49
CA GLU A 66 8.72 -13.45 -23.28
C GLU A 66 7.89 -14.47 -22.48
N GLU A 67 8.54 -15.29 -21.66
CA GLU A 67 7.90 -16.36 -20.87
C GLU A 67 6.81 -15.80 -19.93
N ASN A 68 7.10 -14.72 -19.20
CA ASN A 68 6.16 -14.11 -18.26
C ASN A 68 5.25 -13.03 -18.88
N SER A 69 5.44 -12.73 -20.17
CA SER A 69 4.60 -11.76 -20.90
C SER A 69 3.19 -12.27 -21.19
N THR A 70 3.02 -13.60 -21.24
CA THR A 70 1.72 -14.25 -21.51
C THR A 70 0.84 -14.36 -20.27
N GLU A 71 1.39 -14.11 -19.07
CA GLU A 71 0.61 -14.11 -17.86
C GLU A 71 -0.37 -12.93 -17.84
N LEU A 72 -1.62 -13.23 -17.52
CA LEU A 72 -2.63 -12.20 -17.34
C LEU A 72 -2.57 -11.63 -15.92
N SER A 73 -2.74 -10.31 -15.83
CA SER A 73 -2.98 -9.60 -14.59
C SER A 73 -4.47 -9.28 -14.45
N ILE A 74 -4.96 -9.39 -13.21
CA ILE A 74 -6.37 -9.18 -12.87
C ILE A 74 -6.52 -8.16 -11.74
N ASN A 75 -7.76 -7.86 -11.38
CA ASN A 75 -8.13 -6.81 -10.43
C ASN A 75 -7.46 -6.87 -9.05
N ALA A 76 -7.21 -8.07 -8.51
CA ALA A 76 -6.58 -8.25 -7.20
C ALA A 76 -5.72 -9.52 -7.14
N GLU A 77 -4.41 -9.34 -7.03
CA GLU A 77 -3.41 -10.42 -7.11
C GLU A 77 -2.57 -10.48 -5.84
N VAL A 78 -2.17 -11.69 -5.44
CA VAL A 78 -1.37 -11.92 -4.22
C VAL A 78 0.00 -12.46 -4.61
N TYR A 79 1.03 -11.81 -4.09
CA TYR A 79 2.44 -12.13 -4.30
C TYR A 79 3.08 -12.48 -2.97
N SER A 80 4.00 -13.44 -2.93
CA SER A 80 4.64 -13.86 -1.67
C SER A 80 6.13 -14.09 -1.83
N LEU A 81 6.88 -13.69 -0.81
CA LEU A 81 8.31 -13.92 -0.71
C LEU A 81 8.64 -14.51 0.67
N PRO A 82 8.67 -15.86 0.79
CA PRO A 82 8.89 -16.53 2.06
C PRO A 82 10.21 -16.18 2.76
N SER A 83 11.27 -15.93 1.98
CA SER A 83 12.59 -15.55 2.52
C SER A 83 12.58 -14.25 3.34
N LYS A 84 11.58 -13.39 3.12
CA LYS A 84 11.36 -12.15 3.89
C LYS A 84 10.08 -12.19 4.75
N LYS A 85 9.37 -13.33 4.80
CA LYS A 85 8.05 -13.46 5.42
C LYS A 85 7.10 -12.33 5.00
N LEU A 86 7.09 -12.02 3.71
CA LEU A 86 6.31 -10.91 3.14
C LEU A 86 5.28 -11.45 2.16
N VAL A 87 4.03 -11.02 2.32
CA VAL A 87 2.96 -11.22 1.34
C VAL A 87 2.42 -9.85 0.96
N VAL A 88 2.16 -9.64 -0.33
CA VAL A 88 1.66 -8.38 -0.88
C VAL A 88 0.38 -8.68 -1.64
N LEU A 89 -0.70 -7.99 -1.29
CA LEU A 89 -1.92 -7.96 -2.10
C LEU A 89 -1.86 -6.71 -2.97
N GLN A 90 -1.87 -6.83 -4.29
CA GLN A 90 -1.97 -5.70 -5.22
C GLN A 90 -3.41 -5.56 -5.70
N ILE A 91 -3.95 -4.34 -5.69
CA ILE A 91 -5.28 -4.02 -6.21
C ILE A 91 -5.10 -3.07 -7.39
N ARG A 92 -5.71 -3.38 -8.53
CA ARG A 92 -5.53 -2.66 -9.80
C ARG A 92 -6.78 -1.94 -10.29
N SER A 93 -7.91 -2.21 -9.69
CA SER A 93 -9.21 -1.67 -10.10
C SER A 93 -9.90 -0.93 -8.96
N PRO A 94 -10.78 0.03 -9.26
CA PRO A 94 -11.57 0.70 -8.24
C PRO A 94 -12.62 -0.23 -7.63
N PHE A 95 -13.12 0.18 -6.46
CA PHE A 95 -14.24 -0.49 -5.81
C PHE A 95 -15.55 -0.26 -6.56
N VAL A 96 -16.37 -1.31 -6.65
CA VAL A 96 -17.78 -1.19 -7.02
C VAL A 96 -18.49 -0.38 -5.94
N LYS A 97 -19.38 0.52 -6.37
CA LYS A 97 -20.11 1.42 -5.46
C LYS A 97 -20.81 0.63 -4.34
N ASN A 98 -20.70 1.12 -3.11
CA ASN A 98 -21.26 0.53 -1.89
C ASN A 98 -20.71 -0.85 -1.46
N LYS A 99 -19.66 -1.37 -2.11
CA LYS A 99 -19.08 -2.69 -1.77
C LYS A 99 -17.85 -2.61 -0.85
N TYR A 100 -17.38 -1.41 -0.50
CA TYR A 100 -16.19 -1.20 0.34
C TYR A 100 -16.27 -1.94 1.69
N ARG A 101 -17.42 -1.90 2.38
CA ARG A 101 -17.59 -2.58 3.68
C ARG A 101 -17.53 -4.10 3.55
N SER A 102 -18.19 -4.65 2.52
CA SER A 102 -18.15 -6.08 2.20
C SER A 102 -16.72 -6.55 1.90
N PHE A 103 -15.96 -5.75 1.14
CA PHE A 103 -14.56 -6.03 0.88
C PHE A 103 -13.72 -6.02 2.17
N CYS A 104 -13.84 -4.98 3.00
CA CYS A 104 -13.11 -4.89 4.27
C CYS A 104 -13.40 -6.10 5.16
N GLN A 105 -14.66 -6.50 5.32
CA GLN A 105 -15.03 -7.68 6.11
C GLN A 105 -14.39 -8.96 5.58
N THR A 106 -14.47 -9.18 4.25
CA THR A 106 -13.88 -10.35 3.60
C THR A 106 -12.36 -10.36 3.74
N LEU A 107 -11.72 -9.20 3.59
CA LEU A 107 -10.27 -9.04 3.70
C LEU A 107 -9.80 -9.32 5.13
N LEU A 108 -10.44 -8.73 6.14
CA LEU A 108 -10.06 -8.94 7.54
C LEU A 108 -10.33 -10.38 7.99
N SER A 109 -11.39 -11.02 7.47
CA SER A 109 -11.61 -12.45 7.67
C SER A 109 -10.46 -13.28 7.10
N TRP A 110 -9.98 -12.93 5.90
CA TRP A 110 -8.83 -13.61 5.31
C TRP A 110 -7.55 -13.41 6.13
N VAL A 111 -7.25 -12.17 6.55
CA VAL A 111 -6.11 -11.84 7.42
C VAL A 111 -6.10 -12.69 8.70
N LYS A 112 -7.27 -12.87 9.33
CA LYS A 112 -7.42 -13.72 10.51
C LYS A 112 -7.14 -15.18 10.18
N SER A 113 -7.75 -15.71 9.12
CA SER A 113 -7.56 -17.12 8.72
C SER A 113 -6.13 -17.43 8.26
N SER A 114 -5.44 -16.46 7.66
CA SER A 114 -4.07 -16.62 7.16
C SER A 114 -3.01 -16.49 8.25
N ARG A 115 -3.39 -16.06 9.46
CA ARG A 115 -2.51 -15.93 10.64
C ARG A 115 -1.27 -15.06 10.37
N CYS A 116 -1.44 -14.02 9.53
CA CYS A 116 -0.39 -13.02 9.32
C CYS A 116 -0.06 -12.34 10.66
N ALA A 117 1.24 -12.13 10.94
CA ALA A 117 1.69 -11.48 12.17
C ALA A 117 1.19 -10.03 12.28
N LYS A 118 1.22 -9.31 11.15
CA LYS A 118 0.79 -7.92 11.07
C LYS A 118 0.39 -7.54 9.65
N VAL A 119 -0.42 -6.48 9.55
CA VAL A 119 -0.82 -5.86 8.29
C VAL A 119 -0.24 -4.44 8.24
N ILE A 120 0.34 -4.07 7.12
CA ILE A 120 0.78 -2.70 6.83
C ILE A 120 -0.01 -2.20 5.62
N LEU A 121 -0.80 -1.15 5.82
CA LEU A 121 -1.59 -0.49 4.80
C LEU A 121 -0.84 0.72 4.26
N LEU A 122 -0.59 0.77 2.95
CA LEU A 122 -0.02 1.92 2.25
C LEU A 122 -1.16 2.76 1.67
N SER A 123 -1.30 3.99 2.12
CA SER A 123 -2.38 4.90 1.75
C SER A 123 -1.84 6.28 1.37
N SER A 124 -2.73 7.08 0.80
CA SER A 124 -2.53 8.51 0.58
C SER A 124 -3.71 9.34 1.09
N SER A 125 -3.52 10.66 1.14
CA SER A 125 -4.53 11.65 1.53
C SER A 125 -4.35 12.94 0.74
N HIS A 126 -5.41 13.71 0.52
CA HIS A 126 -5.34 14.96 -0.22
C HIS A 126 -4.42 15.98 0.47
N ALA A 127 -3.39 16.44 -0.23
CA ALA A 127 -2.45 17.43 0.29
C ALA A 127 -3.09 18.81 0.50
N TYR A 128 -4.07 19.18 -0.33
CA TYR A 128 -4.78 20.47 -0.24
C TYR A 128 -5.78 20.54 0.93
N GLN A 129 -6.01 19.44 1.66
CA GLN A 129 -6.85 19.40 2.87
C GLN A 129 -6.02 19.20 4.14
N ARG A 130 -4.72 19.48 4.10
CA ARG A 130 -3.87 19.45 5.29
C ARG A 130 -4.20 20.61 6.23
N ASP A 131 -4.11 20.36 7.53
CA ASP A 131 -4.12 21.41 8.54
C ASP A 131 -2.71 22.01 8.73
N ASP A 132 -2.60 23.04 9.57
CA ASP A 132 -1.33 23.74 9.78
C ASP A 132 -0.24 22.83 10.38
N GLN A 133 -0.59 21.87 11.23
CA GLN A 133 0.37 20.90 11.79
C GLN A 133 0.83 19.92 10.71
N GLN A 134 -0.15 19.49 9.89
CA GLN A 134 -0.08 19.02 8.52
C GLN A 134 1.14 19.56 7.81
N LEU A 135 1.16 20.86 7.53
CA LEU A 135 2.10 21.53 6.62
C LEU A 135 3.56 21.53 7.08
N HIS A 136 3.83 21.31 8.37
CA HIS A 136 5.19 21.35 8.91
C HIS A 136 5.92 20.00 8.84
N GLY A 137 7.10 19.98 8.20
CA GLY A 137 7.99 18.83 8.12
C GLY A 137 7.56 17.81 7.06
N THR A 138 7.78 16.52 7.33
CA THR A 138 7.49 15.45 6.37
C THR A 138 5.99 15.36 6.03
N PRO A 139 5.63 15.12 4.76
CA PRO A 139 4.25 14.85 4.33
C PRO A 139 3.82 13.39 4.56
N LEU A 140 4.58 12.62 5.33
CA LEU A 140 4.28 11.24 5.70
C LEU A 140 3.70 11.19 7.13
N ARG A 141 2.75 10.29 7.35
CA ARG A 141 2.15 10.00 8.65
C ARG A 141 1.99 8.51 8.85
N TYR A 142 1.90 8.08 10.09
CA TYR A 142 1.52 6.72 10.43
C TYR A 142 0.30 6.65 11.35
N LEU A 143 -0.34 5.49 11.37
CA LEU A 143 -1.32 5.09 12.38
C LEU A 143 -0.98 3.69 12.87
N LEU A 144 -1.19 3.41 14.14
CA LEU A 144 -1.05 2.07 14.72
C LEU A 144 -2.35 1.65 15.39
N SER A 145 -2.78 0.42 15.13
CA SER A 145 -3.85 -0.17 15.93
C SER A 145 -3.35 -0.45 17.35
N PRO A 146 -4.23 -0.46 18.36
CA PRO A 146 -3.83 -0.77 19.74
C PRO A 146 -3.06 -2.09 19.87
N ALA A 147 -3.37 -3.07 19.01
CA ALA A 147 -2.74 -4.39 19.01
C ALA A 147 -1.27 -4.36 18.57
N ILE A 148 -0.86 -3.44 17.69
CA ILE A 148 0.54 -3.33 17.22
C ILE A 148 1.32 -2.24 17.96
N GLN A 149 0.65 -1.36 18.72
CA GLN A 149 1.28 -0.23 19.42
C GLN A 149 2.49 -0.65 20.26
N LYS A 150 2.39 -1.75 21.01
CA LYS A 150 3.47 -2.22 21.89
C LYS A 150 4.71 -2.70 21.14
N THR A 151 4.57 -3.20 19.91
CA THR A 151 5.68 -3.76 19.14
C THR A 151 6.27 -2.75 18.16
N ALA A 152 5.45 -1.82 17.66
CA ALA A 152 5.87 -0.82 16.68
C ALA A 152 6.12 0.58 17.28
N GLY A 153 5.51 0.93 18.41
CA GLY A 153 5.53 2.28 18.98
C GLY A 153 6.94 2.80 19.25
N ASP A 154 7.78 2.00 19.94
CA ASP A 154 9.17 2.37 20.24
C ASP A 154 10.00 2.57 18.96
N LEU A 155 9.70 1.80 17.91
CA LEU A 155 10.35 1.98 16.62
C LEU A 155 9.92 3.31 15.97
N MET A 156 8.62 3.63 15.98
CA MET A 156 8.13 4.90 15.43
C MET A 156 8.77 6.11 16.13
N GLN A 157 8.94 6.03 17.45
CA GLN A 157 9.64 7.07 18.23
C GLN A 157 11.11 7.17 17.86
N ARG A 158 11.84 6.05 17.76
CA ARG A 158 13.26 6.04 17.35
C ARG A 158 13.47 6.59 15.95
N LEU A 159 12.53 6.32 15.03
CA LEU A 159 12.57 6.86 13.67
C LEU A 159 12.09 8.33 13.60
N ASN A 160 11.63 8.91 14.72
CA ASN A 160 11.04 10.25 14.79
C ASN A 160 9.89 10.45 13.78
N TRP A 161 9.08 9.41 13.61
CA TRP A 161 7.94 9.43 12.72
C TRP A 161 6.76 10.19 13.35
N LYS A 162 5.96 10.85 12.51
CA LYS A 162 4.79 11.61 12.96
C LYS A 162 3.52 10.76 12.85
N GLU A 163 2.81 10.61 13.97
CA GLU A 163 1.49 9.97 13.98
C GLU A 163 0.45 10.89 13.31
N MET A 164 -0.53 10.29 12.62
CA MET A 164 -1.62 11.03 12.00
C MET A 164 -2.47 11.73 13.06
N GLU A 165 -2.60 13.04 12.89
CA GLU A 165 -3.31 13.92 13.79
C GLU A 165 -4.83 13.65 13.73
N LYS A 166 -5.50 13.77 14.89
CA LYS A 166 -6.96 13.81 14.96
C LYS A 166 -7.42 15.27 14.89
N VAL A 167 -8.53 15.49 14.22
CA VAL A 167 -9.14 16.80 14.04
C VAL A 167 -10.48 16.86 14.77
N ALA A 168 -10.89 18.05 15.22
CA ALA A 168 -12.22 18.23 15.78
C ALA A 168 -13.29 17.84 14.74
N ALA A 169 -14.31 17.08 15.17
CA ALA A 169 -15.42 16.70 14.31
C ALA A 169 -16.18 17.94 13.80
N TYR A 170 -16.28 18.97 14.64
CA TYR A 170 -16.94 20.24 14.35
C TYR A 170 -16.04 21.41 14.76
N PRO A 171 -15.02 21.75 13.94
CA PRO A 171 -14.08 22.81 14.24
C PRO A 171 -14.79 24.13 14.53
N GLY A 172 -14.48 24.76 15.65
CA GLY A 172 -15.09 26.04 16.07
C GLY A 172 -16.49 25.93 16.70
N VAL A 173 -17.05 24.72 16.82
CA VAL A 173 -18.31 24.46 17.54
C VAL A 173 -18.08 23.58 18.76
N ASN A 174 -17.35 22.47 18.58
CA ASN A 174 -16.97 21.57 19.68
C ASN A 174 -15.64 20.87 19.33
N ASP A 175 -14.58 21.26 20.05
CA ASP A 175 -13.24 20.71 19.87
C ASP A 175 -12.95 19.50 20.78
N ALA A 176 -13.91 19.08 21.61
CA ALA A 176 -13.72 17.90 22.47
C ALA A 176 -13.77 16.58 21.67
N ASP A 177 -14.58 16.53 20.61
CA ASP A 177 -14.80 15.32 19.82
C ASP A 177 -13.76 15.20 18.69
N MET A 178 -12.61 14.60 19.02
CA MET A 178 -11.50 14.41 18.09
C MET A 178 -11.68 13.15 17.23
N VAL A 179 -11.71 13.31 15.91
CA VAL A 179 -11.91 12.24 14.93
C VAL A 179 -10.73 12.07 13.98
N LEU A 180 -10.51 10.84 13.53
CA LEU A 180 -9.54 10.54 12.48
C LEU A 180 -10.14 10.87 11.11
N ARG A 181 -9.47 11.74 10.35
CA ARG A 181 -9.89 12.13 9.00
C ARG A 181 -8.76 11.95 8.00
N ILE A 182 -9.01 11.16 6.95
CA ILE A 182 -8.04 10.91 5.87
C ILE A 182 -8.74 11.18 4.53
N PRO A 183 -8.87 12.45 4.12
CA PRO A 183 -9.59 12.78 2.90
C PRO A 183 -8.94 12.17 1.66
N GLY A 184 -9.74 11.56 0.79
CA GLY A 184 -9.21 10.82 -0.36
C GLY A 184 -8.54 9.49 0.00
N GLY A 185 -8.56 9.08 1.27
CA GLY A 185 -7.96 7.83 1.75
C GLY A 185 -8.73 6.55 1.39
N GLY A 186 -9.81 6.63 0.61
CA GLY A 186 -10.58 5.46 0.19
C GLY A 186 -11.06 4.61 1.37
N ILE A 187 -10.67 3.33 1.39
CA ILE A 187 -11.07 2.38 2.43
C ILE A 187 -10.27 2.51 3.74
N THR A 188 -9.24 3.37 3.79
CA THR A 188 -8.25 3.40 4.88
C THR A 188 -8.87 3.59 6.26
N THR A 189 -9.70 4.61 6.46
CA THR A 189 -10.31 4.88 7.76
C THR A 189 -11.21 3.73 8.21
N LEU A 190 -12.01 3.17 7.29
CA LEU A 190 -12.88 2.03 7.60
C LEU A 190 -12.06 0.81 7.99
N LEU A 191 -11.08 0.44 7.17
CA LEU A 191 -10.26 -0.74 7.39
C LEU A 191 -9.45 -0.64 8.68
N PHE A 192 -8.91 0.54 9.00
CA PHE A 192 -8.20 0.80 10.24
C PHE A 192 -9.12 0.65 11.47
N ASN A 193 -10.28 1.31 11.47
CA ASN A 193 -11.24 1.24 12.59
C ASN A 193 -11.77 -0.18 12.83
N GLU A 194 -12.11 -0.90 11.75
CA GLU A 194 -12.52 -2.30 11.82
C GLU A 194 -11.38 -3.17 12.36
N SER A 195 -10.13 -2.92 11.95
CA SER A 195 -8.96 -3.65 12.46
C SER A 195 -8.72 -3.41 13.96
N CYS A 196 -8.86 -2.16 14.43
CA CYS A 196 -8.80 -1.82 15.85
C CYS A 196 -9.88 -2.57 16.64
N SER A 197 -11.12 -2.57 16.15
CA SER A 197 -12.25 -3.25 16.81
C SER A 197 -12.11 -4.76 16.82
N ASN A 198 -11.42 -5.33 15.82
CA ASN A 198 -11.21 -6.77 15.67
C ASN A 198 -9.89 -7.29 16.27
N GLY A 199 -9.10 -6.43 16.93
CA GLY A 199 -7.81 -6.80 17.54
C GLY A 199 -6.72 -7.16 16.52
N ILE A 200 -6.83 -6.69 15.28
CA ILE A 200 -5.85 -6.97 14.22
C ILE A 200 -4.66 -6.02 14.37
N GLN A 201 -3.44 -6.58 14.32
CA GLN A 201 -2.20 -5.81 14.30
C GLN A 201 -2.07 -5.10 12.95
N MET A 202 -2.45 -3.82 12.89
CA MET A 202 -2.46 -3.04 11.67
C MET A 202 -1.69 -1.74 11.88
N ALA A 203 -0.78 -1.45 10.97
CA ALA A 203 -0.22 -0.11 10.80
C ALA A 203 -0.70 0.47 9.47
N VAL A 204 -0.84 1.79 9.40
CA VAL A 204 -1.10 2.52 8.16
C VAL A 204 0.02 3.51 7.95
N LEU A 205 0.57 3.57 6.74
CA LEU A 205 1.47 4.61 6.29
C LEU A 205 0.72 5.49 5.29
N VAL A 206 0.71 6.80 5.51
CA VAL A 206 -0.07 7.76 4.72
C VAL A 206 0.87 8.79 4.11
N LYS A 207 0.79 9.00 2.80
CA LYS A 207 1.43 10.11 2.10
C LYS A 207 0.41 11.16 1.71
N PHE A 208 0.60 12.42 2.10
CA PHE A 208 -0.18 13.52 1.54
C PHE A 208 0.28 13.81 0.11
N CYS A 209 -0.62 13.76 -0.87
CA CYS A 209 -0.33 14.03 -2.28
C CYS A 209 -1.47 14.77 -3.00
N SER A 210 -1.16 15.28 -4.18
CA SER A 210 -2.13 15.77 -5.17
C SER A 210 -2.23 14.76 -6.31
N GLU A 211 -3.32 14.77 -7.07
CA GLU A 211 -3.43 13.97 -8.31
C GLU A 211 -2.38 14.44 -9.33
N GLY A 212 -1.89 13.51 -10.16
CA GLY A 212 -0.94 13.80 -11.22
C GLY A 212 0.17 12.75 -11.32
N ASP A 213 1.41 13.20 -11.51
CA ASP A 213 2.57 12.32 -11.44
C ASP A 213 2.92 11.99 -9.98
N ASN A 214 2.45 10.83 -9.52
CA ASN A 214 2.67 10.35 -8.17
C ASN A 214 3.81 9.32 -8.06
N ILE A 215 4.66 9.17 -9.09
CA ILE A 215 5.88 8.35 -9.00
C ILE A 215 6.77 8.78 -7.82
N PRO A 216 7.07 10.09 -7.62
CA PRO A 216 7.87 10.54 -6.48
C PRO A 216 7.21 10.26 -5.13
N ASP A 217 5.89 10.37 -5.06
CA ASP A 217 5.12 10.09 -3.84
C ASP A 217 5.16 8.60 -3.47
N ALA A 218 5.08 7.71 -4.47
CA ALA A 218 5.19 6.27 -4.29
C ALA A 218 6.60 5.88 -3.81
N LEU A 219 7.63 6.48 -4.40
CA LEU A 219 9.02 6.31 -3.97
C LEU A 219 9.24 6.79 -2.52
N ALA A 220 8.68 7.95 -2.16
CA ALA A 220 8.74 8.45 -0.79
C ALA A 220 8.04 7.50 0.19
N LEU A 221 6.85 6.99 -0.15
CA LEU A 221 6.09 6.08 0.69
C LEU A 221 6.76 4.71 0.86
N VAL A 222 7.36 4.15 -0.19
CA VAL A 222 8.07 2.87 -0.10
C VAL A 222 9.42 3.01 0.61
N ASN A 223 10.11 4.14 0.48
CA ASN A 223 11.30 4.44 1.28
C ASN A 223 10.97 4.52 2.77
N TYR A 224 9.86 5.19 3.11
CA TYR A 224 9.33 5.23 4.47
C TYR A 224 9.02 3.82 5.00
N LEU A 225 8.35 2.98 4.21
CA LEU A 225 8.14 1.57 4.55
C LEU A 225 9.47 0.83 4.80
N ASN A 226 10.49 1.11 4.01
CA ASN A 226 11.77 0.41 4.05
C ASN A 226 12.66 0.80 5.23
N GLU A 227 12.54 2.01 5.77
CA GLU A 227 13.14 2.38 7.05
C GLU A 227 12.68 1.44 8.18
N TRP A 228 11.41 1.00 8.13
CA TRP A 228 10.88 0.00 9.06
C TRP A 228 11.29 -1.43 8.66
N LEU A 229 10.92 -1.87 7.45
CA LEU A 229 11.01 -3.29 7.10
C LEU A 229 12.38 -3.73 6.58
N GLN A 230 13.26 -2.80 6.19
CA GLN A 230 14.58 -3.07 5.63
C GLN A 230 14.54 -4.14 4.51
N LEU A 231 13.56 -4.03 3.62
CA LEU A 231 13.32 -4.95 2.51
C LEU A 231 14.51 -4.99 1.55
N ILE A 232 15.13 -3.84 1.32
CA ILE A 232 16.37 -3.68 0.55
C ILE A 232 17.45 -3.06 1.45
N LYS A 233 18.69 -3.51 1.30
CA LYS A 233 19.82 -2.99 2.08
C LYS A 233 20.27 -1.66 1.49
N SER A 234 20.15 -0.57 2.23
CA SER A 234 20.80 0.69 1.85
C SER A 234 22.32 0.48 1.85
N GLU A 235 22.98 0.57 0.70
CA GLU A 235 24.44 0.57 0.63
C GLU A 235 24.94 1.93 1.16
N GLN A 236 25.18 2.04 2.46
CA GLN A 236 25.78 3.22 3.09
C GLN A 236 27.32 3.15 3.14
N ASN A 237 27.96 2.46 2.20
CA ASN A 237 29.42 2.37 2.14
C ASN A 237 29.95 3.05 0.88
N SER A 238 30.12 4.38 0.93
CA SER A 238 31.18 5.17 0.29
C SER A 238 30.80 6.65 0.26
N ASP A 239 31.81 7.54 0.29
CA ASP A 239 31.73 9.01 0.16
C ASP A 239 31.22 9.48 -1.23
N VAL A 240 30.22 8.82 -1.80
CA VAL A 240 29.62 9.12 -3.10
C VAL A 240 28.16 9.56 -2.86
N PRO A 241 27.68 10.64 -3.50
CA PRO A 241 26.31 11.10 -3.33
C PRO A 241 25.31 9.97 -3.61
N ALA A 242 24.31 9.85 -2.72
CA ALA A 242 23.33 8.78 -2.67
C ALA A 242 22.88 8.33 -4.07
N THR A 243 23.10 7.06 -4.38
CA THR A 243 22.59 6.45 -5.61
C THR A 243 21.07 6.58 -5.68
N PRO A 244 20.50 6.78 -6.88
CA PRO A 244 19.06 6.79 -7.06
C PRO A 244 18.48 5.49 -6.50
N SER A 245 17.36 5.62 -5.78
CA SER A 245 16.70 4.57 -5.03
C SER A 245 16.82 3.19 -5.67
N GLN A 246 17.28 2.18 -4.92
CA GLN A 246 17.41 0.78 -5.35
C GLN A 246 16.08 0.13 -5.81
N TRP A 247 14.96 0.84 -5.70
CA TRP A 247 13.67 0.43 -6.24
C TRP A 247 13.71 0.41 -7.77
N LYS A 248 13.35 -0.74 -8.33
CA LYS A 248 13.17 -0.90 -9.77
C LYS A 248 11.77 -0.42 -10.15
N ILE A 249 11.70 0.38 -11.23
CA ILE A 249 10.43 0.82 -11.80
C ILE A 249 9.87 -0.28 -12.72
N PRO A 250 8.61 -0.74 -12.54
CA PRO A 250 7.99 -1.71 -13.44
C PRO A 250 7.91 -1.22 -14.88
N HIS A 251 8.00 -2.14 -15.84
CA HIS A 251 7.95 -1.79 -17.27
C HIS A 251 6.62 -1.16 -17.68
N SER A 252 5.53 -1.54 -17.01
CA SER A 252 4.20 -0.95 -17.19
C SER A 252 4.16 0.58 -16.98
N TRP A 253 5.08 1.14 -16.21
CA TRP A 253 5.13 2.59 -15.96
C TRP A 253 5.72 3.37 -17.15
N ARG A 254 6.35 2.72 -18.12
CA ARG A 254 6.94 3.37 -19.31
C ARG A 254 5.92 4.16 -20.13
N LEU A 255 4.65 3.74 -20.10
CA LEU A 255 3.55 4.35 -20.85
C LEU A 255 2.47 4.93 -19.93
N LEU A 256 2.81 5.29 -18.70
CA LEU A 256 1.86 5.81 -17.70
C LEU A 256 1.19 7.12 -18.18
N PHE A 257 1.90 7.90 -19.00
CA PHE A 257 1.40 9.12 -19.65
C PHE A 257 1.08 8.93 -21.14
N GLY A 258 0.86 7.68 -21.57
CA GLY A 258 0.63 7.31 -22.96
C GLY A 258 1.92 7.02 -23.74
N SER A 259 1.77 6.53 -24.97
CA SER A 259 2.87 6.49 -25.93
C SER A 259 3.21 7.89 -26.41
N GLY A 260 4.45 8.09 -26.86
CA GLY A 260 4.85 9.36 -27.50
C GLY A 260 3.84 9.79 -28.56
N LEU A 261 3.69 11.11 -28.73
CA LEU A 261 2.77 11.67 -29.70
C LEU A 261 3.05 11.08 -31.08
N PRO A 262 2.02 10.61 -31.81
CA PRO A 262 2.19 10.15 -33.18
C PRO A 262 2.97 11.19 -33.99
N PRO A 263 4.07 10.81 -34.68
CA PRO A 263 4.83 11.76 -35.49
C PRO A 263 3.97 12.47 -36.54
N ALA A 264 2.85 11.86 -36.95
CA ALA A 264 1.87 12.43 -37.86
C ALA A 264 1.09 13.65 -37.32
N LEU A 265 1.23 13.98 -36.03
CA LEU A 265 0.61 15.17 -35.42
C LEU A 265 1.52 16.43 -35.47
N TYR A 266 2.74 16.31 -35.99
CA TYR A 266 3.72 17.40 -36.13
C TYR A 266 4.14 17.60 -37.58
#